data_AF-N9N112-F1
#
_entry.id   AF-N9N112-F1
#
_cell.length_a   1.000
_cell.length_b   1.000
_cell.length_c   1.000
_cell.angle_alpha   90.00
_cell.angle_beta   90.00
_cell.angle_gamma   90.00
#
_symmetry.space_group_name_H-M   'P 1'
#
loop_
_entity.id
_entity.type
_entity.pdbx_description
1 polymer ?
#
loop_
_entity_poly.entity_id
_entity_poly.type
_entity_poly.pdbx_seq_one_letter_code
_entity_poly.pdbx_strand_id
1 'polypeptide(L)'
;MSWVLSNKRWSLIIVLSFLYLMQIGYTNYLAGKLQEADQKCFTKIQDIEQEQVKALAEAQNQVNKVSADYEKLKSEQRVKVERVTREVQKIVERPIYKSVCIDDDGLSEINSLIEAGNTS
;
A
#
# COMPACT_ATOMS: atom_id res chain seq x y z
N MET A 1 -44.33 68.05 -5.71
CA MET A 1 -44.01 66.65 -6.06
C MET A 1 -45.07 65.97 -6.96
N SER A 2 -46.17 66.61 -7.34
CA SER A 2 -47.26 65.98 -8.13
C SER A 2 -47.14 66.13 -9.65
N TRP A 3 -46.31 67.05 -10.16
CA TRP A 3 -46.19 67.31 -11.60
C TRP A 3 -45.56 66.16 -12.40
N VAL A 4 -44.71 65.34 -11.75
CA VAL A 4 -44.07 64.17 -12.36
C VAL A 4 -45.09 63.08 -12.71
N LEU A 5 -46.14 62.91 -11.90
CA LEU A 5 -47.20 61.93 -12.15
C LEU A 5 -48.22 62.42 -13.19
N SER A 6 -48.44 63.73 -13.32
CA SER A 6 -49.35 64.29 -14.33
C SER A 6 -48.79 64.23 -15.77
N ASN A 7 -47.47 64.10 -15.94
CA ASN A 7 -46.86 63.99 -17.25
C ASN A 7 -46.88 62.54 -17.75
N LYS A 8 -47.62 62.26 -18.83
CA LYS A 8 -47.83 60.92 -19.40
C LYS A 8 -46.52 60.15 -19.64
N ARG A 9 -45.43 60.83 -20.02
CA ARG A 9 -44.12 60.19 -20.28
C ARG A 9 -43.44 59.70 -18.99
N TRP A 10 -43.48 60.50 -17.93
CA TRP A 10 -42.84 60.15 -16.66
C TRP A 10 -43.62 59.08 -15.89
N SER A 11 -44.95 59.14 -15.95
CA SER A 11 -45.81 58.07 -15.41
C SER A 11 -45.51 56.72 -16.05
N LEU A 12 -45.33 56.68 -17.39
CA LEU A 12 -45.03 55.45 -18.13
C LEU A 12 -43.64 54.88 -17.76
N ILE A 13 -42.63 55.73 -17.63
CA ILE A 13 -41.27 55.32 -17.20
C ILE A 13 -41.28 54.69 -15.82
N ILE A 14 -42.05 55.25 -14.87
CA ILE A 14 -42.15 54.72 -13.50
C ILE A 14 -42.79 53.33 -13.52
N VAL A 15 -43.90 53.16 -14.24
CA VAL A 15 -44.58 51.86 -14.36
C VAL A 15 -43.66 50.80 -14.99
N LEU A 16 -42.94 51.14 -16.07
CA LEU A 16 -41.98 50.23 -16.69
C LEU A 16 -40.82 49.87 -15.76
N SER A 17 -40.32 50.83 -14.98
CA SER A 17 -39.26 50.59 -14.00
C SER A 17 -39.72 49.61 -12.91
N PHE A 18 -40.96 49.76 -12.41
CA PHE A 18 -41.52 48.82 -11.44
C PHE A 18 -41.70 47.42 -12.01
N LEU A 19 -42.20 47.30 -13.25
CA LEU A 19 -42.31 46.01 -13.93
C LEU A 19 -40.95 45.34 -14.11
N TYR A 20 -39.92 46.12 -14.43
CA TYR A 20 -38.55 45.61 -14.58
C TYR A 20 -37.96 45.12 -13.24
N LEU A 21 -38.15 45.88 -12.16
CA LEU A 21 -37.72 45.46 -10.82
C LEU A 21 -38.43 44.18 -10.35
N MET A 22 -39.71 44.04 -10.69
CA MET A 22 -40.49 42.84 -10.38
C MET A 22 -39.93 41.61 -11.12
N GLN A 23 -39.55 41.76 -12.39
CA GLN A 23 -38.91 40.69 -13.17
C GLN A 23 -37.57 40.27 -12.56
N ILE A 24 -36.71 41.24 -12.20
CA ILE A 24 -35.41 40.97 -11.55
C ILE A 24 -35.60 40.24 -10.22
N GLY A 25 -36.57 40.66 -9.41
CA GLY A 25 -36.89 40.00 -8.14
C GLY A 25 -37.31 38.55 -8.34
N TYR A 26 -38.15 38.28 -9.34
CA TYR A 26 -38.60 36.92 -9.67
C TYR A 26 -37.44 36.03 -10.15
N THR A 27 -36.58 36.53 -11.05
CA THR A 27 -35.43 35.77 -11.55
C THR A 27 -34.42 35.48 -10.44
N ASN A 28 -34.16 36.44 -9.55
CA ASN A 28 -33.25 36.25 -8.41
C ASN A 28 -33.79 35.25 -7.39
N TYR A 29 -35.11 35.26 -7.13
CA TYR A 29 -35.74 34.27 -6.26
C TYR A 29 -35.59 32.85 -6.80
N LEU A 30 -35.84 32.67 -8.11
CA LEU A 30 -35.69 31.37 -8.76
C LEU A 30 -34.21 30.93 -8.77
N ALA A 31 -33.30 31.83 -9.09
CA ALA A 31 -31.85 31.57 -9.07
C ALA A 31 -31.37 31.15 -7.66
N GLY A 32 -31.88 31.79 -6.60
CA GLY A 32 -31.56 31.40 -5.22
C GLY A 32 -32.01 29.98 -4.88
N LYS A 33 -33.19 29.55 -5.34
CA LYS A 33 -33.66 28.17 -5.16
C LYS A 33 -32.80 27.15 -5.91
N LEU A 34 -32.38 27.49 -7.13
CA LEU A 34 -31.46 26.65 -7.91
C LEU A 34 -30.12 26.52 -7.20
N GLN A 35 -29.54 27.63 -6.73
CA GLN A 35 -28.27 27.62 -6.01
C GLN A 35 -28.34 26.79 -4.72
N GLU A 36 -29.44 26.89 -3.98
CA GLU A 36 -29.65 26.07 -2.77
C GLU A 36 -29.74 24.57 -3.11
N ALA A 37 -30.42 24.22 -4.21
CA ALA A 37 -30.51 22.84 -4.68
C ALA A 37 -29.15 22.30 -5.16
N ASP A 38 -28.41 23.09 -5.92
CA ASP A 38 -27.07 22.74 -6.40
C ASP A 38 -26.09 22.56 -5.25
N GLN A 39 -26.13 23.44 -4.24
CA GLN A 39 -25.26 23.35 -3.07
C GLN A 39 -25.57 22.09 -2.23
N LYS A 40 -26.84 21.70 -2.12
CA LYS A 40 -27.24 20.42 -1.49
C LYS A 40 -26.81 19.20 -2.31
N CYS A 41 -26.80 19.30 -3.64
CA CYS A 41 -26.30 18.24 -4.50
C CYS A 41 -24.79 18.09 -4.37
N PHE A 42 -24.06 19.20 -4.46
CA PHE A 42 -22.60 19.23 -4.39
C PHE A 42 -22.08 18.72 -3.05
N THR A 43 -22.68 19.14 -1.94
CA THR A 43 -22.32 18.64 -0.60
C THR A 43 -22.50 17.13 -0.49
N LYS A 44 -23.63 16.58 -0.96
CA LYS A 44 -23.85 15.13 -0.98
C LYS A 44 -22.83 14.39 -1.84
N ILE A 45 -22.50 14.91 -3.02
CA ILE A 45 -21.51 14.29 -3.90
C ILE A 45 -20.13 14.30 -3.23
N GLN A 46 -19.75 15.42 -2.63
CA GLN A 46 -18.47 15.57 -1.95
C GLN A 46 -18.34 14.62 -0.75
N ASP A 47 -19.41 14.45 0.03
CA ASP A 47 -19.44 13.51 1.15
C ASP A 47 -19.27 12.06 0.65
N ILE A 48 -19.98 11.68 -0.41
CA ILE A 48 -19.85 10.34 -1.01
C ILE A 48 -18.44 10.13 -1.57
N GLU A 49 -17.89 11.10 -2.30
CA GLU A 49 -16.53 11.01 -2.84
C GLU A 49 -15.49 10.88 -1.73
N GLN A 50 -15.61 11.65 -0.64
CA GLN A 50 -14.72 11.54 0.50
C GLN A 50 -14.80 10.17 1.17
N GLU A 51 -16.01 9.64 1.38
CA GLU A 51 -16.20 8.30 1.95
C GLU A 51 -15.59 7.22 1.06
N GLN A 52 -15.79 7.30 -0.27
CA GLN A 52 -15.23 6.35 -1.23
C GLN A 52 -13.70 6.42 -1.28
N VAL A 53 -13.12 7.62 -1.34
CA VAL A 53 -11.66 7.81 -1.31
C VAL A 53 -11.06 7.29 -0.01
N LYS A 54 -11.72 7.55 1.13
CA LYS A 54 -11.29 7.06 2.44
C LYS A 54 -11.34 5.52 2.50
N ALA A 55 -12.44 4.92 2.07
CA ALA A 55 -12.59 3.46 2.02
C ALA A 55 -11.53 2.81 1.11
N LEU A 56 -11.26 3.43 -0.04
CA LEU A 56 -10.22 2.96 -0.97
C LEU A 56 -8.83 3.07 -0.34
N ALA A 57 -8.53 4.17 0.35
CA ALA A 57 -7.25 4.36 1.05
C ALA A 57 -7.07 3.36 2.20
N GLU A 58 -8.13 3.08 2.97
CA GLU A 58 -8.11 2.08 4.03
C GLU A 58 -7.88 0.67 3.49
N ALA A 59 -8.59 0.29 2.41
CA ALA A 59 -8.39 -0.98 1.72
C ALA A 59 -6.96 -1.12 1.18
N GLN A 60 -6.44 -0.07 0.54
CA GLN A 60 -5.06 -0.06 0.04
C GLN A 60 -4.04 -0.19 1.17
N ASN A 61 -4.27 0.47 2.31
CA ASN A 61 -3.40 0.35 3.48
C ASN A 61 -3.41 -1.08 4.05
N GLN A 62 -4.57 -1.73 4.11
CA GLN A 62 -4.64 -3.14 4.51
C GLN A 62 -3.86 -4.05 3.55
N VAL A 63 -4.02 -3.88 2.24
CA VAL A 63 -3.28 -4.66 1.23
C VAL A 63 -1.78 -4.41 1.34
N ASN A 64 -1.35 -3.16 1.55
CA ASN A 64 0.06 -2.81 1.71
C ASN A 64 0.67 -3.47 2.95
N LYS A 65 -0.07 -3.50 4.08
CA LYS A 65 0.37 -4.20 5.30
C LYS A 65 0.53 -5.69 5.06
N VAL A 66 -0.48 -6.34 4.47
CA VAL A 66 -0.41 -7.77 4.14
C VAL A 66 0.74 -8.08 3.20
N SER A 67 0.99 -7.22 2.21
CA SER A 67 2.11 -7.38 1.26
C SER A 67 3.46 -7.23 1.96
N ALA A 68 3.62 -6.22 2.82
CA ALA A 68 4.84 -6.01 3.59
C ALA A 68 5.11 -7.18 4.56
N ASP A 69 4.07 -7.69 5.23
CA ASP A 69 4.19 -8.85 6.11
C ASP A 69 4.56 -10.12 5.34
N TYR A 70 3.99 -10.32 4.16
CA TYR A 70 4.33 -11.45 3.28
C TYR A 70 5.78 -11.37 2.79
N GLU A 71 6.24 -10.20 2.36
CA GLU A 71 7.63 -10.00 1.93
C GLU A 71 8.61 -10.23 3.09
N LYS A 72 8.26 -9.77 4.30
CA LYS A 72 9.05 -10.02 5.51
C LYS A 72 9.14 -11.51 5.82
N LEU A 73 8.02 -12.23 5.86
CA LEU A 73 7.99 -13.68 6.09
C LEU A 73 8.80 -14.45 5.03
N LYS A 74 8.67 -14.06 3.75
CA LYS A 74 9.44 -14.64 2.65
C LYS A 74 10.94 -14.38 2.81
N SER A 75 11.34 -13.19 3.26
CA SER A 75 12.75 -12.87 3.53
C SER A 75 13.31 -13.70 4.69
N GLU A 76 12.56 -13.87 5.77
CA GLU A 76 12.95 -14.71 6.91
C GLU A 76 13.07 -16.19 6.52
N GLN A 77 12.14 -16.67 5.68
CA GLN A 77 12.20 -18.02 5.12
C GLN A 77 13.41 -18.20 4.20
N ARG A 78 13.71 -17.24 3.32
CA ARG A 78 14.93 -17.29 2.47
C ARG A 78 16.19 -17.37 3.32
N VAL A 79 16.30 -16.56 4.38
CA VAL A 79 17.46 -16.60 5.30
C VAL A 79 17.57 -17.93 6.04
N LYS A 80 16.45 -18.54 6.46
CA LYS A 80 16.45 -19.88 7.09
C LYS A 80 16.85 -20.96 6.10
N VAL A 81 16.27 -20.97 4.90
CA VAL A 81 16.59 -21.94 3.85
C VAL A 81 18.05 -21.79 3.41
N GLU A 82 18.58 -20.57 3.26
CA GLU A 82 20.01 -20.35 3.01
C GLU A 82 20.90 -20.87 4.14
N ARG A 83 20.52 -20.69 5.42
CA ARG A 83 21.28 -21.29 6.54
C ARG A 83 21.18 -22.81 6.56
N VAL A 84 20.01 -23.39 6.27
CA VAL A 84 19.81 -24.85 6.23
C VAL A 84 20.49 -25.48 5.00
N THR A 85 20.55 -24.80 3.86
CA THR A 85 21.36 -25.23 2.70
C THR A 85 22.84 -24.92 2.86
N ARG A 86 23.21 -23.99 3.74
CA ARG A 86 24.58 -23.75 4.21
C ARG A 86 24.88 -24.42 5.54
N GLU A 87 24.39 -25.62 5.79
CA GLU A 87 25.05 -26.50 6.76
C GLU A 87 25.26 -27.88 6.13
N VAL A 88 26.53 -28.30 6.17
CA VAL A 88 27.15 -29.57 5.75
C VAL A 88 27.26 -29.92 4.25
N GLN A 89 28.10 -29.17 3.54
CA GLN A 89 29.15 -29.84 2.75
C GLN A 89 30.40 -29.95 3.61
N LYS A 90 30.43 -30.95 4.50
CA LYS A 90 31.67 -31.33 5.18
C LYS A 90 32.58 -31.94 4.10
N ILE A 91 33.53 -31.16 3.57
CA ILE A 91 34.61 -31.71 2.75
C ILE A 91 35.43 -32.59 3.68
N VAL A 92 35.19 -33.90 3.67
CA VAL A 92 36.02 -34.86 4.38
C VAL A 92 37.27 -35.04 3.54
N GLU A 93 38.28 -34.20 3.77
CA GLU A 93 39.51 -34.16 2.96
C GLU A 93 40.30 -35.48 3.07
N ARG A 94 40.13 -36.22 4.17
CA ARG A 94 40.66 -37.57 4.38
C ARG A 94 39.66 -38.43 5.16
N PRO A 95 38.82 -39.24 4.51
CA PRO A 95 38.10 -40.28 5.22
C PRO A 95 39.13 -41.27 5.79
N ILE A 96 39.32 -41.28 7.11
CA ILE A 96 40.05 -42.37 7.77
C ILE A 96 39.11 -43.57 7.70
N TYR A 97 39.36 -44.46 6.74
CA TYR A 97 38.75 -45.78 6.74
C TYR A 97 39.34 -46.58 7.89
N LYS A 98 38.74 -46.45 9.08
CA LYS A 98 39.02 -47.30 10.24
C LYS A 98 38.32 -48.66 10.02
N SER A 99 38.64 -49.33 8.92
CA SER A 99 37.98 -50.56 8.47
C SER A 99 38.96 -51.61 7.96
N VAL A 100 40.10 -51.72 8.63
CA VAL A 100 40.78 -53.00 8.75
C VAL A 100 40.94 -53.21 10.24
N CYS A 101 40.21 -54.19 10.79
CA CYS A 101 40.47 -54.67 12.14
C CYS A 101 41.84 -55.33 12.09
N ILE A 102 42.90 -54.57 12.39
CA ILE A 102 44.19 -55.15 12.73
C ILE A 102 43.98 -55.76 14.11
N ASP A 103 43.99 -57.09 14.16
CA ASP A 103 44.02 -57.84 15.41
C ASP A 103 45.42 -57.75 16.04
N ASP A 104 45.54 -58.19 17.29
CA ASP A 104 46.79 -58.09 18.03
C ASP A 104 47.94 -58.82 17.31
N ASP A 105 47.62 -59.90 16.58
CA ASP A 105 48.56 -60.65 15.74
C ASP A 105 49.05 -59.83 14.55
N GLY A 106 48.14 -59.18 13.81
CA GLY A 106 48.49 -58.30 12.71
C GLY A 106 49.32 -57.08 13.14
N LEU A 107 49.12 -56.59 14.38
CA LEU A 107 49.93 -55.51 14.93
C LEU A 107 51.35 -55.99 15.30
N SER A 108 51.47 -57.21 15.82
CA SER A 108 52.75 -57.86 16.13
C SER A 108 53.61 -58.07 14.88
N GLU A 109 53.01 -58.54 13.78
CA GLU A 109 53.70 -58.76 12.50
C GLU A 109 54.23 -57.45 11.89
N ILE A 110 53.48 -56.35 12.03
CA ILE A 110 53.92 -55.04 11.55
C ILE A 110 55.13 -54.54 12.36
N ASN A 111 55.09 -54.69 13.69
CA ASN A 111 56.20 -54.26 14.54
C ASN A 111 57.49 -55.07 14.27
N SER A 112 57.38 -56.37 14.00
CA SER A 112 58.55 -57.20 13.68
C SER A 112 59.22 -56.76 12.36
N LEU A 113 58.42 -56.36 11.35
CA LEU A 113 58.94 -55.84 10.09
C LEU A 113 59.62 -54.47 10.27
N ILE A 114 59.12 -53.61 11.15
CA ILE A 114 59.73 -52.32 11.48
C ILE A 114 61.08 -52.52 12.20
N GLU A 115 61.16 -53.46 13.14
CA GLU A 115 62.40 -53.81 13.82
C GLU A 115 63.44 -54.40 12.87
N ALA A 116 63.03 -55.29 11.96
CA ALA A 116 63.92 -55.85 10.93
C ALA A 116 64.47 -54.76 9.98
N GLY A 117 63.65 -53.80 9.58
CA GLY A 117 64.07 -52.69 8.72
C GLY A 117 65.04 -51.70 9.39
N ASN A 118 64.99 -51.54 10.71
CA ASN A 118 65.88 -50.67 11.49
C ASN A 118 67.21 -51.33 11.90
N THR A 119 67.41 -52.61 11.58
CA THR A 119 68.63 -53.36 11.88
C THR A 119 69.54 -53.59 10.66
N SER A 120 69.27 -52.91 9.53
CA SER A 120 70.19 -52.80 8.38
C SER A 120 71.01 -51.51 8.41
#